data_AF-A0A957V5H6-F1
#
_entry.id   AF-A0A957V5H6-F1
#
_cell.length_a   1.000
_cell.length_b   1.000
_cell.length_c   1.000
_cell.angle_alpha   90.00
_cell.angle_beta   90.00
_cell.angle_gamma   90.00
#
_symmetry.space_group_name_H-M   'P 1'
#
loop_
_entity.id
_entity.type
_entity.pdbx_description
1 polymer ?
#
loop_
_entity_poly.entity_id
_entity_poly.type
_entity_poly.pdbx_seq_one_letter_code
_entity_poly.pdbx_strand_id
1 'polypeptide(L)' 'REQSATYHSREATPEERERYWPMADAIYTGYAAYRERASHREIPVVVLGRMRE' A
#
# COMPACT_ATOMS: atom_id res chain seq x y z
N ARG A 1 23.41 -8.35 -4.58
CA ARG A 1 23.02 -9.37 -3.57
C ARG A 1 21.55 -9.15 -3.27
N GLU A 2 20.70 -10.10 -3.64
CA GLU A 2 19.31 -10.08 -3.18
C GLU A 2 19.30 -10.31 -1.67
N GLN A 3 18.77 -9.35 -0.92
CA GLN A 3 18.56 -9.46 0.52
C GLN A 3 17.06 -9.67 0.72
N SER A 4 16.68 -10.87 1.17
CA SER A 4 15.34 -11.15 1.66
C SER A 4 15.26 -10.89 3.16
N ALA A 5 14.08 -10.48 3.63
CA ALA A 5 13.78 -10.35 5.06
C ALA A 5 12.29 -10.65 5.28
N THR A 6 11.93 -11.02 6.52
CA THR A 6 10.55 -11.30 6.91
C THR A 6 9.83 -10.02 7.32
N TYR A 7 8.57 -9.89 6.89
CA TYR A 7 7.72 -8.75 7.21
C TYR A 7 6.36 -9.22 7.71
N HIS A 8 5.80 -8.48 8.67
CA HIS A 8 4.39 -8.58 9.02
C HIS A 8 3.60 -7.64 8.12
N SER A 9 2.55 -8.17 7.48
CA SER A 9 1.61 -7.40 6.68
C SER A 9 0.36 -7.07 7.50
N ARG A 10 -0.12 -5.84 7.39
CA ARG A 10 -1.45 -5.45 7.85
C ARG A 10 -2.05 -4.41 6.92
N GLU A 11 -3.37 -4.26 6.97
CA GLU A 11 -4.00 -3.10 6.37
C GLU A 11 -3.53 -1.81 7.07
N ALA A 12 -3.38 -0.75 6.28
CA ALA A 12 -3.07 0.58 6.77
C ALA A 12 -4.22 1.11 7.62
N THR A 13 -3.91 1.90 8.66
CA THR A 13 -4.94 2.73 9.29
C THR A 13 -5.43 3.80 8.30
N PRO A 14 -6.57 4.47 8.57
CA PRO A 14 -7.04 5.57 7.73
C PRO A 14 -5.97 6.67 7.53
N GLU A 15 -5.25 7.05 8.59
CA GLU A 15 -4.22 8.10 8.55
C GLU A 15 -3.00 7.67 7.74
N GLU A 16 -2.59 6.41 7.89
CA GLU A 16 -1.51 5.83 7.09
C GLU A 16 -1.88 5.74 5.62
N ARG A 17 -3.13 5.35 5.33
CA ARG A 17 -3.66 5.28 3.98
C ARG A 17 -3.63 6.65 3.31
N GLU A 18 -4.13 7.69 3.97
CA GLU A 18 -4.10 9.07 3.46
C GLU A 18 -2.67 9.52 3.15
N ARG A 19 -1.70 9.11 3.97
CA ARG A 19 -0.28 9.44 3.77
C ARG A 19 0.37 8.65 2.63
N TYR A 20 0.13 7.35 2.54
CA TYR A 20 0.82 6.48 1.59
C TYR A 20 0.19 6.47 0.21
N TRP A 21 -1.12 6.75 0.10
CA TRP A 21 -1.82 6.71 -1.18
C TRP A 21 -1.23 7.68 -2.23
N PRO A 22 -0.94 8.96 -1.91
CA PRO A 22 -0.29 9.85 -2.85
C PRO A 22 1.10 9.37 -3.29
N MET A 23 1.82 8.67 -2.40
CA MET A 23 3.13 8.10 -2.72
C MET A 23 3.01 6.93 -3.70
N ALA A 24 1.99 6.09 -3.54
CA ALA A 24 1.68 5.02 -4.48
C ALA A 24 1.30 5.57 -5.86
N ASP A 25 0.43 6.58 -5.91
CA ASP A 25 0.05 7.26 -7.17
C ASP A 25 1.27 7.91 -7.86
N ALA A 26 2.24 8.43 -7.10
CA ALA A 26 3.48 8.98 -7.64
C ALA A 26 4.44 7.93 -8.21
N ILE A 27 4.41 6.69 -7.68
CA ILE A 27 5.23 5.58 -8.19
C ILE A 27 4.59 4.97 -9.44
N TYR A 28 3.27 4.80 -9.43
CA TYR A 28 2.55 4.15 -10.51
C TYR A 28 1.20 4.81 -10.77
N THR A 29 1.16 5.62 -11.83
CA THR A 29 -0.04 6.37 -12.26
C THR A 29 -1.24 5.48 -12.59
N GLY A 30 -1.03 4.19 -12.90
CA GLY A 30 -2.11 3.25 -13.18
C GLY A 30 -3.05 2.98 -12.00
N TYR A 31 -2.66 3.31 -10.76
CA TYR A 31 -3.54 3.20 -9.60
C TYR A 31 -4.79 4.08 -9.70
N ALA A 32 -4.71 5.22 -10.39
CA ALA A 32 -5.86 6.08 -10.64
C ALA A 32 -6.97 5.36 -11.43
N ALA A 33 -6.60 4.63 -12.49
CA ALA A 33 -7.53 3.84 -13.29
C ALA A 33 -8.12 2.67 -12.50
N TYR A 34 -7.34 2.05 -11.61
CA TYR A 34 -7.84 0.99 -10.74
C TYR A 34 -8.88 1.51 -9.76
N ARG A 35 -8.68 2.71 -9.21
CA ARG A 35 -9.64 3.36 -8.31
C ARG A 35 -10.96 3.66 -9.01
N GLU A 36 -10.92 4.16 -10.24
CA GLU A 36 -12.14 4.41 -11.03
C GLU A 36 -12.94 3.12 -11.24
N ARG A 37 -12.25 2.04 -11.62
CA ARG A 37 -12.89 0.71 -11.80
C ARG A 37 -13.39 0.12 -10.48
N ALA A 38 -12.69 0.38 -9.40
CA ALA A 38 -13.03 -0.09 -8.06
C ALA A 38 -13.97 0.87 -7.32
N SER A 39 -14.66 1.79 -8.00
CA SER A 39 -15.53 2.81 -7.37
C SER A 39 -16.60 2.27 -6.40
N HIS A 40 -16.91 0.97 -6.46
CA HIS A 40 -17.84 0.27 -5.58
C HIS A 40 -17.20 -0.27 -4.28
N ARG A 41 -15.88 -0.15 -4.08
CA ARG A 41 -15.17 -0.63 -2.88
C ARG A 41 -13.91 0.18 -2.59
N GLU A 42 -13.40 0.10 -1.37
CA GLU A 42 -12.07 0.62 -1.08
C GLU A 42 -10.98 -0.36 -1.54
N ILE A 43 -9.90 0.17 -2.11
CA ILE A 43 -8.70 -0.62 -2.41
C ILE A 43 -7.82 -0.60 -1.15
N PRO A 44 -7.54 -1.75 -0.51
CA PRO A 44 -6.70 -1.79 0.69
C PRO A 44 -5.27 -1.32 0.39
N VAL A 45 -4.67 -0.61 1.34
CA VAL A 45 -3.21 -0.37 1.39
C VAL A 45 -2.64 -1.31 2.43
N VAL A 46 -1.61 -2.06 2.06
CA VAL A 46 -0.92 -2.97 2.97
C VAL A 46 0.40 -2.35 3.40
N VAL A 47 0.59 -2.21 4.71
CA VAL A 47 1.84 -1.75 5.31
C VAL A 47 2.69 -2.97 5.66
N LEU A 48 3.96 -2.94 5.24
CA LEU A 48 4.94 -3.97 5.55
C LEU A 48 5.88 -3.49 6.66
N GLY A 49 5.75 -4.06 7.85
CA GLY A 49 6.66 -3.84 8.97
C GLY A 49 7.69 -4.96 9.06
N ARG A 50 8.99 -4.62 9.08
CA ARG A 50 10.05 -5.65 9.20
C ARG A 50 9.89 -6.38 10.53
N MET A 51 9.86 -7.71 10.49
CA MET A 51 9.92 -8.51 11.71
C MET A 51 11.33 -8.42 12.28
N ARG A 52 11.44 -8.02 13.55
CA ARG A 52 12.68 -8.14 14.31
C ARG A 52 12.57 -9.40 15.16
N GLU A 53 13.64 -10.19 15.17
CA GLU A 53 13.82 -11.32 16.08
C GLU A 53 14.01 -10.84 17.53
#